data_AF-A0A7W0XTG5-F1
#
_entry.id   AF-A0A7W0XTG5-F1
#
_cell.length_a   1.000
_cell.length_b   1.000
_cell.length_c   1.000
_cell.angle_alpha   90.00
_cell.angle_beta   90.00
_cell.angle_gamma   90.00
#
_symmetry.space_group_name_H-M   'P 1'
#
loop_
_entity.id
_entity.type
_entity.pdbx_description
1 polymer ?
#
loop_
_entity_poly.entity_id
_entity_poly.type
_entity_poly.pdbx_seq_one_letter_code
_entity_poly.pdbx_strand_id
1 'polypeptide(L)'
;MIRWRAATVTEIRRSWRGAVEVDVDIDGDGPGRALAYVDLVGRPEPGDRVVLNTTATALGLGTGGYALVVAIPRRPSPDPNGPGHLIKARYTPAQAVVFGVDEQDSPHHAVLAAAESLDGMPVVIADLHSALPAILAGILADRPAARVVYLMTDGAALPLAFSRTVAGLAGLLAGTVTCGQSFGGDLEAVTVHTGLLAARHVLAADVVIVTQGPGNLGTGTPWGFSGVQAGDAANAVATLG
;
A
#
# COMPACT_ATOMS: atom_id res chain seq x y z
N MET A 1 -17.72 6.77 10.61
CA MET A 1 -18.54 7.79 9.89
C MET A 1 -17.59 8.77 9.22
N ILE A 2 -17.90 9.26 8.02
CA ILE A 2 -16.97 10.02 7.14
C ILE A 2 -17.42 11.49 7.00
N ARG A 3 -16.47 12.45 7.09
CA ARG A 3 -16.68 13.88 6.82
C ARG A 3 -16.34 14.20 5.36
N TRP A 4 -17.37 14.33 4.54
CA TRP A 4 -17.27 14.70 3.14
C TRP A 4 -17.21 16.22 2.94
N ARG A 5 -16.32 16.71 2.06
CA ARG A 5 -16.27 18.10 1.63
C ARG A 5 -16.06 18.20 0.13
N ALA A 6 -16.62 19.23 -0.50
CA ALA A 6 -16.23 19.62 -1.84
C ALA A 6 -15.03 20.59 -1.74
N ALA A 7 -14.18 20.59 -2.76
CA ALA A 7 -13.05 21.50 -2.84
C ALA A 7 -12.68 21.81 -4.29
N THR A 8 -11.92 22.87 -4.50
CA THR A 8 -11.24 23.17 -5.77
C THR A 8 -9.76 22.88 -5.63
N VAL A 9 -9.18 22.14 -6.58
CA VAL A 9 -7.72 21.97 -6.67
C VAL A 9 -7.10 23.30 -7.09
N THR A 10 -6.16 23.82 -6.31
CA THR A 10 -5.50 25.10 -6.60
C THR A 10 -4.13 24.89 -7.24
N GLU A 11 -3.37 23.89 -6.76
CA GLU A 11 -2.01 23.64 -7.23
C GLU A 11 -1.64 22.15 -7.11
N ILE A 12 -0.81 21.66 -8.05
CA ILE A 12 -0.15 20.36 -7.92
C ILE A 12 1.15 20.58 -7.16
N ARG A 13 1.24 20.02 -5.96
CA ARG A 13 2.35 20.29 -5.05
C ARG A 13 3.53 19.35 -5.28
N ARG A 14 3.25 18.04 -5.36
CA ARG A 14 4.23 17.01 -5.72
C ARG A 14 3.51 15.74 -6.16
N SER A 15 4.25 14.87 -6.84
CA SER A 15 3.77 13.53 -7.19
C SER A 15 4.86 12.48 -6.98
N TRP A 16 4.43 11.24 -6.75
CA TRP A 16 5.28 10.06 -6.77
C TRP A 16 4.48 8.89 -7.35
N ARG A 17 5.07 7.69 -7.41
CA ARG A 17 4.42 6.52 -8.01
C ARG A 17 3.05 6.26 -7.36
N GLY A 18 1.99 6.36 -8.16
CA GLY A 18 0.60 6.09 -7.77
C GLY A 18 -0.12 7.20 -6.99
N ALA A 19 0.53 8.32 -6.63
CA ALA A 19 -0.11 9.36 -5.84
C ALA A 19 0.31 10.80 -6.19
N VAL A 20 -0.62 11.74 -6.02
CA VAL A 20 -0.41 13.18 -6.21
C VAL A 20 -0.90 13.93 -4.99
N GLU A 21 -0.01 14.74 -4.40
CA GLU A 21 -0.34 15.72 -3.37
C GLU A 21 -0.69 17.04 -4.06
N VAL A 22 -1.85 17.58 -3.71
CA VAL A 22 -2.38 18.84 -4.23
C VAL A 22 -2.73 19.79 -3.09
N ASP A 23 -2.58 21.08 -3.35
CA ASP A 23 -3.21 22.10 -2.54
C ASP A 23 -4.65 22.30 -3.05
N VAL A 24 -5.57 22.53 -2.11
CA VAL A 24 -7.00 22.67 -2.37
C VAL A 24 -7.59 23.81 -1.57
N ASP A 25 -8.61 24.45 -2.11
CA ASP A 25 -9.52 25.31 -1.35
C ASP A 25 -10.79 24.52 -1.01
N ILE A 26 -10.95 24.19 0.27
CA ILE A 26 -12.03 23.33 0.77
C ILE A 26 -13.24 24.20 1.13
N ASP A 27 -14.38 23.92 0.51
CA ASP A 27 -15.60 24.69 0.72
C ASP A 27 -15.96 24.74 2.22
N GLY A 28 -15.95 25.96 2.78
CA GLY A 28 -16.27 26.25 4.18
C GLY A 28 -15.14 26.01 5.20
N ASP A 29 -14.03 25.38 4.81
CA ASP A 29 -12.87 25.14 5.68
C ASP A 29 -11.60 25.89 5.22
N GLY A 30 -11.58 26.42 3.99
CA GLY A 30 -10.47 27.20 3.43
C GLY A 30 -9.32 26.33 2.88
N PRO A 31 -8.09 26.87 2.80
CA PRO A 31 -6.98 26.18 2.18
C PRO A 31 -6.57 24.92 2.96
N GLY A 32 -6.26 23.86 2.23
CA GLY A 32 -5.81 22.58 2.79
C GLY A 32 -4.97 21.78 1.80
N ARG A 33 -4.49 20.63 2.26
CA ARG A 33 -3.76 19.66 1.43
C ARG A 33 -4.60 18.42 1.23
N ALA A 34 -4.59 17.89 0.01
CA ALA A 34 -5.22 16.62 -0.31
C ALA A 34 -4.27 15.68 -1.04
N LEU A 35 -4.56 14.38 -0.94
CA LEU A 35 -3.83 13.33 -1.63
C LEU A 35 -4.80 12.55 -2.52
N ALA A 36 -4.45 12.41 -3.79
CA ALA A 36 -5.15 11.56 -4.75
C ALA A 36 -4.32 10.31 -5.04
N TYR A 37 -4.94 9.14 -4.94
CA TYR A 37 -4.40 7.90 -5.49
C TYR A 37 -4.81 7.81 -6.95
N VAL A 38 -3.85 8.03 -7.85
CA VAL A 38 -4.13 8.30 -9.27
C VAL A 38 -4.91 7.16 -9.92
N ASP A 39 -4.58 5.93 -9.58
CA ASP A 39 -5.22 4.74 -10.16
C ASP A 39 -6.67 4.54 -9.65
N LEU A 40 -7.05 5.20 -8.55
CA LEU A 40 -8.41 5.11 -7.99
C LEU A 40 -9.31 6.28 -8.44
N VAL A 41 -8.76 7.49 -8.50
CA VAL A 41 -9.58 8.72 -8.67
C VAL A 41 -9.16 9.56 -9.86
N GLY A 42 -8.11 9.17 -10.57
CA GLY A 42 -7.53 9.94 -11.66
C GLY A 42 -6.52 10.96 -11.17
N ARG A 43 -5.87 11.65 -12.10
CA ARG A 43 -4.88 12.68 -11.81
C ARG A 43 -5.57 14.05 -11.68
N PRO A 44 -5.59 14.68 -10.49
CA PRO A 44 -6.18 16.01 -10.35
C PRO A 44 -5.36 17.08 -11.08
N GLU A 45 -6.07 18.09 -11.56
CA GLU A 45 -5.52 19.27 -12.23
C GLU A 45 -6.01 20.55 -11.53
N PRO A 46 -5.22 21.64 -11.52
CA PRO A 46 -5.70 22.93 -11.02
C PRO A 46 -7.01 23.35 -11.69
N GLY A 47 -7.98 23.80 -10.88
CA GLY A 47 -9.34 24.13 -11.31
C GLY A 47 -10.34 22.98 -11.20
N ASP A 48 -9.89 21.74 -10.96
CA ASP A 48 -10.81 20.62 -10.74
C ASP A 48 -11.66 20.82 -9.49
N ARG A 49 -12.93 20.45 -9.62
CA ARG A 49 -13.80 20.22 -8.47
C ARG A 49 -13.66 18.78 -8.01
N VAL A 50 -13.39 18.60 -6.73
CA VAL A 50 -13.14 17.28 -6.12
C VAL A 50 -14.01 17.07 -4.89
N VAL A 51 -14.27 15.80 -4.57
CA VAL A 51 -14.88 15.38 -3.31
C VAL A 51 -13.79 14.79 -2.42
N LEU A 52 -13.71 15.28 -1.18
CA LEU A 52 -12.69 14.96 -0.21
C LEU A 52 -13.28 14.21 0.99
N ASN A 53 -12.56 13.21 1.48
CA ASN A 53 -12.67 12.73 2.85
C ASN A 53 -11.71 13.53 3.74
N THR A 54 -12.28 14.39 4.59
CA THR A 54 -11.54 15.29 5.49
C THR A 54 -11.52 14.79 6.94
N THR A 55 -12.00 13.56 7.20
CA THR A 55 -12.26 13.06 8.55
C THR A 55 -11.01 13.09 9.42
N ALA A 56 -9.90 12.57 8.90
CA ALA A 56 -8.65 12.51 9.65
C ALA A 56 -8.08 13.90 9.96
N THR A 57 -8.14 14.82 8.98
CA THR A 57 -7.71 16.21 9.16
C THR A 57 -8.56 16.95 10.18
N ALA A 58 -9.89 16.79 10.12
CA ALA A 58 -10.82 17.43 11.05
C ALA A 58 -10.65 16.92 12.50
N LEU A 59 -10.22 15.67 12.66
CA LEU A 59 -9.90 15.08 13.96
C LEU A 59 -8.45 15.31 14.40
N GLY A 60 -7.64 16.05 13.63
CA GLY A 60 -6.23 16.30 13.94
C GLY A 60 -5.35 15.05 13.95
N LEU A 61 -5.75 13.98 13.24
CA LEU A 61 -5.02 12.72 13.22
C LEU A 61 -3.74 12.83 12.37
N GLY A 62 -2.70 12.10 12.79
CA GLY A 62 -1.37 12.05 12.15
C GLY A 62 -1.32 11.33 10.79
N THR A 63 -2.20 11.69 9.86
CA THR A 63 -2.29 11.13 8.49
C THR A 63 -1.40 11.86 7.47
N GLY A 64 -0.32 12.48 7.94
CA GLY A 64 0.48 13.43 7.14
C GLY A 64 -0.21 14.79 6.90
N GLY A 65 -1.43 14.95 7.42
CA GLY A 65 -2.23 16.17 7.33
C GLY A 65 -2.97 16.33 6.00
N TYR A 66 -3.26 15.24 5.31
CA TYR A 66 -3.98 15.25 4.03
C TYR A 66 -5.46 14.90 4.22
N ALA A 67 -6.32 15.60 3.50
CA ALA A 67 -7.61 15.03 3.09
C ALA A 67 -7.38 14.00 1.97
N LEU A 68 -8.26 13.02 1.82
CA LEU A 68 -8.17 12.07 0.70
C LEU A 68 -9.14 12.48 -0.40
N VAL A 69 -8.64 12.64 -1.63
CA VAL A 69 -9.50 12.80 -2.81
C VAL A 69 -10.21 11.48 -3.06
N VAL A 70 -11.54 11.54 -3.16
CA VAL A 70 -12.39 10.36 -3.38
C VAL A 70 -13.00 10.35 -4.77
N ALA A 71 -13.23 11.51 -5.37
CA ALA A 71 -13.68 11.60 -6.75
C ALA A 71 -13.33 12.95 -7.37
N ILE A 72 -13.19 12.95 -8.69
CA ILE A 72 -13.14 14.13 -9.54
C ILE A 72 -14.40 14.08 -10.44
N PRO A 73 -15.56 14.57 -9.98
CA PRO A 73 -16.86 14.21 -10.57
C PRO A 73 -17.03 14.60 -12.05
N ARG A 74 -16.32 15.65 -12.49
CA ARG A 74 -16.38 16.14 -13.87
C ARG A 74 -15.38 15.47 -14.81
N ARG A 75 -14.45 14.68 -14.27
CA ARG A 75 -13.38 13.99 -15.01
C ARG A 75 -13.15 12.60 -14.41
N PRO A 76 -14.11 11.67 -14.54
CA PRO A 76 -13.91 10.31 -14.07
C PRO A 76 -12.74 9.65 -14.79
N SER A 77 -12.02 8.77 -14.09
CA SER A 77 -10.99 7.94 -14.71
C SER A 77 -11.59 7.07 -15.81
N PRO A 78 -10.83 6.74 -16.86
CA PRO A 78 -11.21 5.71 -17.81
C PRO A 78 -11.45 4.36 -17.13
N ASP A 79 -12.28 3.53 -17.74
CA ASP A 79 -12.49 2.16 -17.25
C ASP A 79 -11.16 1.39 -17.22
N PRO A 80 -10.90 0.61 -16.15
CA PRO A 80 -9.71 -0.19 -16.08
C PRO A 80 -9.71 -1.25 -17.18
N ASN A 81 -8.60 -1.35 -17.89
CA ASN A 81 -8.36 -2.38 -18.90
C ASN A 81 -7.17 -3.21 -18.43
N GLY A 82 -7.41 -4.46 -18.03
CA GLY A 82 -6.37 -5.36 -17.56
C GLY A 82 -6.93 -6.71 -17.13
N PRO A 83 -6.08 -7.75 -17.05
CA PRO A 83 -6.46 -9.01 -16.44
C PRO A 83 -6.70 -8.81 -14.94
N GLY A 84 -7.34 -9.79 -14.31
CA GLY A 84 -7.55 -9.78 -12.86
C GLY A 84 -9.01 -9.59 -12.46
N HIS A 85 -9.40 -10.27 -11.40
CA HIS A 85 -10.75 -10.17 -10.83
C HIS A 85 -10.75 -10.14 -9.30
N LEU A 86 -9.58 -10.11 -8.65
CA LEU A 86 -9.51 -9.88 -7.22
C LEU A 86 -9.93 -8.46 -6.87
N ILE A 87 -10.72 -8.36 -5.79
CA ILE A 87 -11.16 -7.08 -5.23
C ILE A 87 -10.41 -6.79 -3.93
N LYS A 88 -9.81 -5.61 -3.84
CA LYS A 88 -9.18 -5.04 -2.64
C LYS A 88 -10.03 -3.87 -2.11
N ALA A 89 -9.87 -3.55 -0.82
CA ALA A 89 -10.77 -2.65 -0.09
C ALA A 89 -12.26 -3.03 -0.28
N ARG A 90 -12.56 -4.33 -0.19
CA ARG A 90 -13.84 -4.95 -0.59
C ARG A 90 -15.05 -4.32 0.09
N TYR A 91 -16.12 -4.13 -0.68
CA TYR A 91 -17.42 -3.62 -0.24
C TYR A 91 -17.40 -2.19 0.33
N THR A 92 -16.31 -1.46 0.12
CA THR A 92 -16.27 -0.01 0.31
C THR A 92 -16.62 0.69 -1.01
N PRO A 93 -17.10 1.94 -0.99
CA PRO A 93 -17.31 2.72 -2.20
C PRO A 93 -16.04 2.95 -3.05
N ALA A 94 -14.85 2.60 -2.54
CA ALA A 94 -13.55 2.76 -3.20
C ALA A 94 -12.86 1.40 -3.46
N GLN A 95 -13.60 0.30 -3.49
CA GLN A 95 -13.03 -1.01 -3.82
C GLN A 95 -12.39 -1.00 -5.22
N ALA A 96 -11.29 -1.73 -5.39
CA ALA A 96 -10.53 -1.75 -6.64
C ALA A 96 -10.31 -3.19 -7.13
N VAL A 97 -10.43 -3.39 -8.45
CA VAL A 97 -9.94 -4.61 -9.12
C VAL A 97 -8.42 -4.56 -9.18
N VAL A 98 -7.80 -5.69 -8.87
CA VAL A 98 -6.36 -5.91 -9.04
C VAL A 98 -6.13 -7.26 -9.70
N PHE A 99 -4.94 -7.46 -10.28
CA PHE A 99 -4.52 -8.74 -10.81
C PHE A 99 -3.67 -9.49 -9.79
N GLY A 100 -4.28 -10.49 -9.15
CA GLY A 100 -3.60 -11.31 -8.16
C GLY A 100 -2.51 -12.19 -8.77
N VAL A 101 -1.36 -12.25 -8.11
CA VAL A 101 -0.25 -13.15 -8.47
C VAL A 101 -0.67 -14.61 -8.38
N ASP A 102 -1.60 -14.94 -7.47
CA ASP A 102 -2.15 -16.27 -7.23
C ASP A 102 -3.48 -16.54 -7.96
N GLU A 103 -4.00 -15.60 -8.76
CA GLU A 103 -5.16 -15.85 -9.63
C GLU A 103 -4.87 -16.91 -10.70
N GLN A 104 -5.88 -17.64 -11.18
CA GLN A 104 -5.73 -18.70 -12.18
C GLN A 104 -5.16 -18.19 -13.51
N ASP A 105 -5.53 -16.98 -13.90
CA ASP A 105 -5.06 -16.35 -15.14
C ASP A 105 -3.66 -15.71 -14.99
N SER A 106 -3.09 -15.73 -13.77
CA SER A 106 -1.73 -15.25 -13.52
C SER A 106 -0.69 -16.14 -14.22
N PRO A 107 0.32 -15.55 -14.90
CA PRO A 107 1.44 -16.32 -15.45
C PRO A 107 2.25 -17.03 -14.35
N HIS A 108 2.07 -16.64 -13.09
CA HIS A 108 2.74 -17.21 -11.93
C HIS A 108 1.90 -18.25 -11.19
N HIS A 109 0.66 -18.51 -11.63
CA HIS A 109 -0.26 -19.40 -10.94
C HIS A 109 0.32 -20.81 -10.72
N ALA A 110 0.89 -21.40 -11.78
CA ALA A 110 1.47 -22.75 -11.70
C ALA A 110 2.67 -22.83 -10.73
N VAL A 111 3.49 -21.76 -10.68
CA VAL A 111 4.61 -21.67 -9.73
C VAL A 111 4.10 -21.64 -8.29
N LEU A 112 3.09 -20.80 -8.01
CA LEU A 112 2.53 -20.67 -6.67
C LEU A 112 1.69 -21.87 -6.25
N ALA A 113 0.98 -22.51 -7.18
CA ALA A 113 0.22 -23.73 -6.91
C ALA A 113 1.11 -24.92 -6.51
N ALA A 114 2.38 -24.93 -6.96
CA ALA A 114 3.37 -25.95 -6.62
C ALA A 114 4.28 -25.56 -5.45
N ALA A 115 4.26 -24.31 -5.01
CA ALA A 115 5.16 -23.81 -3.98
C ALA A 115 4.67 -24.18 -2.58
N GLU A 116 5.48 -24.94 -1.83
CA GLU A 116 5.12 -25.42 -0.49
C GLU A 116 5.88 -24.72 0.65
N SER A 117 7.03 -24.09 0.36
CA SER A 117 7.90 -23.52 1.39
C SER A 117 8.63 -22.24 0.97
N LEU A 118 9.37 -21.62 1.90
CA LEU A 118 10.26 -20.48 1.60
C LEU A 118 11.70 -20.90 1.26
N ASP A 119 11.98 -22.21 1.24
CA ASP A 119 13.33 -22.79 1.10
C ASP A 119 14.34 -22.20 2.10
N GLY A 120 13.89 -21.85 3.32
CA GLY A 120 14.74 -21.21 4.31
C GLY A 120 15.13 -19.76 4.00
N MET A 121 14.45 -19.10 3.06
CA MET A 121 14.64 -17.66 2.81
C MET A 121 14.35 -16.86 4.08
N PRO A 122 15.30 -16.04 4.57
CA PRO A 122 15.10 -15.25 5.77
C PRO A 122 14.01 -14.19 5.58
N VAL A 123 13.18 -14.03 6.62
CA VAL A 123 12.11 -13.03 6.67
C VAL A 123 12.35 -12.11 7.87
N VAL A 124 12.48 -10.82 7.61
CA VAL A 124 12.57 -9.78 8.65
C VAL A 124 11.19 -9.17 8.86
N ILE A 125 10.62 -9.41 10.04
CA ILE A 125 9.31 -8.86 10.41
C ILE A 125 9.53 -7.62 11.27
N ALA A 126 8.87 -6.52 10.92
CA ALA A 126 8.78 -5.36 11.79
C ALA A 126 7.34 -4.88 11.92
N ASP A 127 6.99 -4.47 13.13
CA ASP A 127 5.67 -3.97 13.48
C ASP A 127 5.38 -2.60 12.87
N LEU A 128 6.41 -1.77 12.63
CA LEU A 128 6.26 -0.42 12.09
C LEU A 128 6.82 -0.28 10.67
N HIS A 129 6.04 0.35 9.79
CA HIS A 129 6.46 0.70 8.43
C HIS A 129 7.74 1.55 8.38
N SER A 130 7.95 2.42 9.37
CA SER A 130 9.14 3.29 9.42
C SER A 130 10.44 2.53 9.61
N ALA A 131 10.41 1.24 9.98
CA ALA A 131 11.60 0.40 10.09
C ALA A 131 12.14 -0.05 8.71
N LEU A 132 11.28 -0.13 7.69
CA LEU A 132 11.62 -0.58 6.33
C LEU A 132 12.93 0.01 5.77
N PRO A 133 13.14 1.35 5.72
CA PRO A 133 14.35 1.91 5.14
C PRO A 133 15.62 1.57 5.93
N ALA A 134 15.53 1.48 7.26
CA ALA A 134 16.67 1.16 8.11
C ALA A 134 17.07 -0.32 7.97
N ILE A 135 16.08 -1.23 7.94
CA ILE A 135 16.30 -2.66 7.73
C ILE A 135 16.92 -2.88 6.34
N LEU A 136 16.34 -2.27 5.30
CA LEU A 136 16.86 -2.38 3.94
C LEU A 136 18.29 -1.86 3.84
N ALA A 137 18.59 -0.70 4.43
CA ALA A 137 19.94 -0.15 4.44
C ALA A 137 20.94 -1.09 5.16
N GLY A 138 20.54 -1.71 6.27
CA GLY A 138 21.36 -2.69 6.97
C GLY A 138 21.66 -3.93 6.13
N ILE A 139 20.64 -4.49 5.47
CA ILE A 139 20.80 -5.66 4.58
C ILE A 139 21.74 -5.31 3.42
N LEU A 140 21.53 -4.17 2.76
CA LEU A 140 22.33 -3.77 1.59
C LEU A 140 23.74 -3.29 1.97
N ALA A 141 23.98 -2.87 3.20
CA ALA A 141 25.33 -2.58 3.69
C ALA A 141 26.17 -3.85 3.85
N ASP A 142 25.56 -4.96 4.30
CA ASP A 142 26.23 -6.27 4.42
C ASP A 142 26.26 -7.03 3.09
N ARG A 143 25.15 -7.02 2.36
CA ARG A 143 24.98 -7.68 1.06
C ARG A 143 24.41 -6.72 0.01
N PRO A 144 25.26 -5.91 -0.64
CA PRO A 144 24.82 -4.90 -1.61
C PRO A 144 24.06 -5.44 -2.82
N ALA A 145 24.24 -6.72 -3.16
CA ALA A 145 23.58 -7.38 -4.28
C ALA A 145 22.32 -8.19 -3.87
N ALA A 146 21.94 -8.18 -2.58
CA ALA A 146 20.80 -8.94 -2.11
C ALA A 146 19.50 -8.47 -2.76
N ARG A 147 18.70 -9.42 -3.24
CA ARG A 147 17.35 -9.17 -3.74
C ARG A 147 16.38 -9.06 -2.58
N VAL A 148 16.19 -7.84 -2.10
CA VAL A 148 15.27 -7.56 -0.98
C VAL A 148 13.88 -7.21 -1.51
N VAL A 149 12.89 -7.98 -1.10
CA VAL A 149 11.47 -7.72 -1.42
C VAL A 149 10.76 -7.17 -0.19
N TYR A 150 9.88 -6.19 -0.40
CA TYR A 150 9.00 -5.68 0.65
C TYR A 150 7.60 -6.28 0.50
N LEU A 151 7.13 -6.99 1.53
CA LEU A 151 5.75 -7.47 1.64
C LEU A 151 4.96 -6.56 2.58
N MET A 152 4.02 -5.79 2.03
CA MET A 152 3.15 -4.90 2.77
C MET A 152 1.86 -5.61 3.22
N THR A 153 1.61 -5.62 4.53
CA THR A 153 0.35 -6.11 5.12
C THR A 153 -0.69 -5.00 5.27
N ASP A 154 -1.95 -5.38 5.52
CA ASP A 154 -3.13 -4.51 5.54
C ASP A 154 -3.52 -3.99 6.94
N GLY A 155 -2.59 -3.99 7.89
CA GLY A 155 -2.81 -3.47 9.25
C GLY A 155 -2.94 -1.94 9.36
N ALA A 156 -2.57 -1.20 8.32
CA ALA A 156 -2.59 0.26 8.29
C ALA A 156 -3.08 0.79 6.93
N ALA A 157 -2.38 1.74 6.29
CA ALA A 157 -2.76 2.21 4.97
C ALA A 157 -2.85 1.04 3.97
N LEU A 158 -3.98 0.93 3.27
CA LEU A 158 -4.21 -0.09 2.24
C LEU A 158 -3.44 0.20 0.94
N PRO A 159 -3.43 1.45 0.40
CA PRO A 159 -2.70 1.73 -0.83
C PRO A 159 -1.20 1.91 -0.54
N LEU A 160 -0.35 1.09 -1.17
CA LEU A 160 1.11 1.21 -1.10
C LEU A 160 1.58 2.61 -1.53
N ALA A 161 0.87 3.18 -2.52
CA ALA A 161 1.10 4.53 -3.03
C ALA A 161 1.00 5.63 -1.95
N PHE A 162 0.45 5.36 -0.76
CA PHE A 162 0.54 6.32 0.35
C PHE A 162 1.99 6.54 0.83
N SER A 163 2.84 5.51 0.72
CA SER A 163 4.21 5.56 1.22
C SER A 163 5.16 6.27 0.26
N ARG A 164 5.48 7.52 0.59
CA ARG A 164 6.62 8.24 0.00
C ARG A 164 7.95 7.53 0.26
N THR A 165 8.07 6.82 1.38
CA THR A 165 9.27 6.05 1.71
C THR A 165 9.48 4.96 0.67
N VAL A 166 8.46 4.14 0.39
CA VAL A 166 8.55 3.09 -0.63
C VAL A 166 8.86 3.69 -2.01
N ALA A 167 8.23 4.81 -2.38
CA ALA A 167 8.55 5.50 -3.63
C ALA A 167 10.01 5.97 -3.71
N GLY A 168 10.59 6.43 -2.59
CA GLY A 168 12.00 6.83 -2.50
C GLY A 168 12.98 5.64 -2.44
N LEU A 169 12.50 4.44 -2.12
CA LEU A 169 13.27 3.19 -2.14
C LEU A 169 13.19 2.46 -3.49
N ALA A 170 12.49 3.03 -4.48
CA ALA A 170 12.40 2.45 -5.80
C ALA A 170 13.80 2.25 -6.42
N GLY A 171 14.06 1.05 -6.94
CA GLY A 171 15.37 0.65 -7.45
C GLY A 171 16.34 0.09 -6.40
N LEU A 172 16.04 0.24 -5.10
CA LEU A 172 16.77 -0.45 -4.02
C LEU A 172 16.06 -1.75 -3.59
N LEU A 173 14.74 -1.79 -3.72
CA LEU A 173 13.95 -3.01 -3.57
C LEU A 173 13.92 -3.78 -4.89
N ALA A 174 14.03 -5.11 -4.82
CA ALA A 174 13.84 -6.00 -5.96
C ALA A 174 12.37 -6.07 -6.41
N GLY A 175 11.43 -5.75 -5.51
CA GLY A 175 10.01 -5.64 -5.79
C GLY A 175 9.20 -5.42 -4.52
N THR A 176 7.92 -5.10 -4.71
CA THR A 176 6.95 -4.93 -3.65
C THR A 176 5.77 -5.89 -3.85
N VAL A 177 5.30 -6.48 -2.76
CA VAL A 177 4.11 -7.35 -2.74
C VAL A 177 3.13 -6.76 -1.76
N THR A 178 1.87 -6.60 -2.13
CA THR A 178 0.78 -6.21 -1.24
C THR A 178 -0.13 -7.39 -0.97
N CYS A 179 -0.51 -7.62 0.29
CA CYS A 179 -1.37 -8.75 0.65
C CYS A 179 -2.61 -8.35 1.45
N GLY A 180 -3.57 -9.27 1.57
CA GLY A 180 -4.81 -9.02 2.30
C GLY A 180 -5.69 -8.00 1.58
N GLN A 181 -6.02 -6.88 2.22
CA GLN A 181 -6.74 -5.75 1.65
C GLN A 181 -5.85 -4.62 1.14
N SER A 182 -4.54 -4.70 1.36
CA SER A 182 -3.60 -3.76 0.78
C SER A 182 -3.41 -4.01 -0.72
N PHE A 183 -3.04 -2.96 -1.44
CA PHE A 183 -2.90 -2.95 -2.90
C PHE A 183 -1.96 -1.85 -3.41
N GLY A 184 -1.62 -1.92 -4.69
CA GLY A 184 -0.70 -1.03 -5.40
C GLY A 184 0.75 -1.53 -5.42
N GLY A 185 0.99 -2.80 -5.06
CA GLY A 185 2.32 -3.45 -5.15
C GLY A 185 2.70 -3.81 -6.59
N ASP A 186 3.95 -4.24 -6.79
CA ASP A 186 4.36 -4.84 -8.08
C ASP A 186 3.68 -6.21 -8.28
N LEU A 187 3.40 -6.92 -7.19
CA LEU A 187 2.55 -8.11 -7.15
C LEU A 187 1.47 -7.96 -6.08
N GLU A 188 0.31 -8.56 -6.35
CA GLU A 188 -0.85 -8.53 -5.46
C GLU A 188 -1.15 -9.94 -4.98
N ALA A 189 -1.05 -10.19 -3.67
CA ALA A 189 -1.32 -11.50 -3.09
C ALA A 189 -2.62 -11.51 -2.28
N VAL A 190 -3.29 -12.65 -2.21
CA VAL A 190 -4.49 -12.78 -1.36
C VAL A 190 -4.12 -12.75 0.12
N THR A 191 -3.02 -13.40 0.52
CA THR A 191 -2.62 -13.59 1.93
C THR A 191 -1.13 -13.30 2.15
N VAL A 192 -0.72 -13.19 3.42
CA VAL A 192 0.71 -13.10 3.76
C VAL A 192 1.46 -14.33 3.26
N HIS A 193 0.87 -15.53 3.35
CA HIS A 193 1.47 -16.79 2.90
C HIS A 193 1.79 -16.76 1.40
N THR A 194 0.78 -16.45 0.58
CA THR A 194 0.96 -16.34 -0.88
C THR A 194 1.88 -15.19 -1.26
N GLY A 195 1.88 -14.10 -0.49
CA GLY A 195 2.82 -12.99 -0.66
C GLY A 195 4.28 -13.37 -0.38
N LEU A 196 4.53 -14.17 0.66
CA LEU A 196 5.86 -14.71 0.97
C LEU A 196 6.32 -15.70 -0.11
N LEU A 197 5.44 -16.60 -0.55
CA LEU A 197 5.73 -17.52 -1.64
C LEU A 197 5.99 -16.78 -2.96
N ALA A 198 5.24 -15.72 -3.27
CA ALA A 198 5.48 -14.88 -4.43
C ALA A 198 6.82 -14.15 -4.34
N ALA A 199 7.16 -13.60 -3.18
CA ALA A 199 8.46 -12.97 -2.99
C ALA A 199 9.61 -13.97 -3.22
N ARG A 200 9.49 -15.19 -2.71
CA ARG A 200 10.49 -16.25 -2.90
C ARG A 200 10.55 -16.76 -4.34
N HIS A 201 9.44 -17.27 -4.86
CA HIS A 201 9.40 -18.09 -6.08
C HIS A 201 9.13 -17.30 -7.36
N VAL A 202 8.55 -16.11 -7.25
CA VAL A 202 8.27 -15.23 -8.41
C VAL A 202 9.31 -14.11 -8.49
N LEU A 203 9.57 -13.42 -7.37
CA LEU A 203 10.54 -12.34 -7.31
C LEU A 203 11.95 -12.81 -6.95
N ALA A 204 12.18 -14.11 -6.73
CA ALA A 204 13.50 -14.66 -6.42
C ALA A 204 14.19 -13.90 -5.27
N ALA A 205 13.45 -13.57 -4.21
CA ALA A 205 13.98 -12.82 -3.08
C ALA A 205 15.04 -13.63 -2.33
N ASP A 206 16.10 -12.93 -1.91
CA ASP A 206 17.09 -13.45 -0.97
C ASP A 206 16.66 -13.17 0.48
N VAL A 207 15.94 -12.06 0.69
CA VAL A 207 15.38 -11.65 1.98
C VAL A 207 14.05 -10.95 1.74
N VAL A 208 13.05 -11.21 2.58
CA VAL A 208 11.81 -10.45 2.60
C VAL A 208 11.71 -9.61 3.86
N ILE A 209 11.34 -8.34 3.70
CA ILE A 209 10.94 -7.48 4.81
C ILE A 209 9.42 -7.46 4.85
N VAL A 210 8.82 -7.82 5.97
CA VAL A 210 7.36 -7.80 6.19
C VAL A 210 7.01 -6.72 7.19
N THR A 211 6.24 -5.72 6.76
CA THR A 211 5.66 -4.72 7.65
C THR A 211 4.30 -4.29 7.12
N GLN A 212 3.45 -3.77 7.99
CA GLN A 212 2.27 -3.00 7.54
C GLN A 212 2.67 -1.73 6.76
N GLY A 213 1.69 -1.12 6.08
CA GLY A 213 1.82 0.19 5.46
C GLY A 213 1.95 1.35 6.47
N PRO A 214 2.13 2.60 6.00
CA PRO A 214 2.20 3.75 6.91
C PRO A 214 0.90 4.00 7.67
N GLY A 215 1.00 4.63 8.85
CA GLY A 215 -0.16 5.01 9.66
C GLY A 215 -0.62 3.93 10.63
N ASN A 216 0.31 3.44 11.47
CA ASN A 216 0.03 2.47 12.54
C ASN A 216 -1.20 2.88 13.35
N LEU A 217 -2.18 1.98 13.46
CA LEU A 217 -3.34 2.19 14.29
C LEU A 217 -2.96 1.90 15.74
N GLY A 218 -3.36 2.77 16.66
CA GLY A 218 -3.07 2.60 18.08
C GLY A 218 -4.11 3.31 18.94
N THR A 219 -4.59 2.63 19.97
CA THR A 219 -5.54 3.18 20.95
C THR A 219 -4.91 3.40 22.33
N GLY A 220 -3.64 3.02 22.50
CA GLY A 220 -2.92 3.09 23.78
C GLY A 220 -3.21 1.95 24.74
N THR A 221 -4.01 0.96 24.35
CA THR A 221 -4.19 -0.28 25.13
C THR A 221 -3.19 -1.36 24.71
N PRO A 222 -2.89 -2.36 25.56
CA PRO A 222 -1.85 -3.36 25.27
C PRO A 222 -2.05 -4.16 23.97
N TRP A 223 -3.29 -4.35 23.54
CA TRP A 223 -3.64 -5.11 22.32
C TRP A 223 -4.24 -4.24 21.21
N GLY A 224 -4.48 -2.96 21.50
CA GLY A 224 -5.18 -2.05 20.59
C GLY A 224 -4.22 -1.33 19.64
N PHE A 225 -3.31 -2.05 19.00
CA PHE A 225 -2.42 -1.49 17.99
C PHE A 225 -2.18 -2.48 16.85
N SER A 226 -2.04 -2.00 15.60
CA SER A 226 -1.97 -2.89 14.44
C SER A 226 -0.67 -3.67 14.32
N GLY A 227 0.40 -3.23 15.00
CA GLY A 227 1.67 -3.95 15.08
C GLY A 227 1.58 -5.36 15.67
N VAL A 228 0.50 -5.71 16.40
CA VAL A 228 0.26 -7.10 16.88
C VAL A 228 0.19 -8.11 15.73
N GLN A 229 -0.16 -7.66 14.52
CA GLN A 229 -0.19 -8.50 13.31
C GLN A 229 1.20 -9.02 12.89
N ALA A 230 2.30 -8.51 13.47
CA ALA A 230 3.61 -9.14 13.32
C ALA A 230 3.59 -10.61 13.77
N GLY A 231 2.73 -10.97 14.73
CA GLY A 231 2.52 -12.36 15.14
C GLY A 231 1.90 -13.23 14.04
N ASP A 232 0.95 -12.69 13.27
CA ASP A 232 0.35 -13.40 12.13
C ASP A 232 1.38 -13.65 11.03
N ALA A 233 2.26 -12.66 10.78
CA ALA A 233 3.38 -12.83 9.86
C ALA A 233 4.37 -13.89 10.36
N ALA A 234 4.70 -13.90 11.65
CA ALA A 234 5.61 -14.90 12.23
C ALA A 234 5.03 -16.32 12.13
N ASN A 235 3.72 -16.47 12.33
CA ASN A 235 3.03 -17.74 12.15
C ASN A 235 3.07 -18.20 10.68
N ALA A 236 2.83 -17.29 9.73
CA ALA A 236 2.92 -17.61 8.31
C ALA A 236 4.33 -18.06 7.89
N VAL A 237 5.37 -17.38 8.37
CA VAL A 237 6.77 -17.77 8.15
C VAL A 237 7.05 -19.15 8.74
N ALA A 238 6.66 -19.40 9.99
CA ALA A 238 6.86 -20.69 10.64
C ALA A 238 6.13 -21.84 9.93
N THR A 239 4.96 -21.57 9.35
CA THR A 239 4.19 -22.55 8.58
C THR A 239 4.87 -22.92 7.26
N LEU A 240 5.51 -21.94 6.60
CA LEU A 240 6.11 -22.13 5.28
C LEU A 240 7.58 -22.54 5.31
N GLY A 241 8.29 -22.46 6.45
CA GLY A 241 9.68 -22.92 6.55
C GLY A 241 10.69 -22.03 5.84
#